data_AF-A0A7J4TIZ2-F1
#
_entry.id   AF-A0A7J4TIZ2-F1
#
_cell.length_a   1.000
_cell.length_b   1.000
_cell.length_c   1.000
_cell.angle_alpha   90.00
_cell.angle_beta   90.00
_cell.angle_gamma   90.00
#
_symmetry.space_group_name_H-M   'P 1'
#
loop_
_entity.id
_entity.type
_entity.pdbx_description
1 polymer ?
#
loop_
_entity_poly.entity_id
_entity_poly.type
_entity_poly.pdbx_seq_one_letter_code
_entity_poly.pdbx_strand_id
1 'polypeptide(L)' 'MNKSLSILATILISVILVIIIFQTLVLGQHSVYNYLAIVAFLVFLFISIYDVRNAEEDD' A
#
# COMPACT_ATOMS: atom_id res chain seq x y z
N MET A 1 15.62 -9.50 -2.22
CA MET A 1 14.42 -9.25 -3.06
C MET A 1 14.82 -8.29 -4.17
N ASN A 2 14.36 -8.46 -5.41
CA ASN A 2 14.75 -7.53 -6.48
C ASN A 2 14.19 -6.13 -6.18
N LYS A 3 15.06 -5.12 -6.05
CA LYS A 3 14.68 -3.73 -5.75
C LYS A 3 13.62 -3.18 -6.70
N SER A 4 13.71 -3.50 -7.98
CA SER A 4 12.71 -3.12 -8.99
C SER A 4 11.33 -3.72 -8.71
N LEU A 5 11.29 -4.95 -8.19
CA LEU A 5 10.04 -5.62 -7.81
C LEU A 5 9.42 -4.98 -6.57
N SER A 6 10.23 -4.66 -5.56
CA SER A 6 9.75 -3.99 -4.34
C SER A 6 9.23 -2.58 -4.62
N ILE A 7 9.87 -1.83 -5.52
CA ILE A 7 9.39 -0.51 -5.96
C ILE A 7 8.05 -0.65 -6.69
N LEU A 8 7.94 -1.61 -7.62
CA LEU A 8 6.69 -1.87 -8.35
C LEU A 8 5.55 -2.22 -7.39
N ALA A 9 5.81 -3.09 -6.41
CA ALA A 9 4.83 -3.46 -5.39
C ALA A 9 4.37 -2.24 -4.56
N THR A 10 5.32 -1.39 -4.14
CA THR A 10 5.04 -0.17 -3.37
C THR A 10 4.11 0.79 -4.15
N ILE A 11 4.38 0.97 -5.45
CA ILE A 11 3.54 1.81 -6.32
C ILE A 11 2.13 1.22 -6.43
N LEU A 12 2.03 -0.09 -6.69
CA LEU A 12 0.75 -0.77 -6.85
C LEU A 12 -0.10 -0.70 -5.57
N ILE A 13 0.50 -0.96 -4.41
CA ILE A 13 -0.16 -0.85 -3.10
C ILE A 13 -0.67 0.58 -2.88
N SER A 14 0.14 1.60 -3.21
CA SER A 14 -0.24 3.00 -3.08
C SER A 14 -1.46 3.35 -3.96
N VAL A 15 -1.47 2.89 -5.21
CA VAL A 15 -2.59 3.12 -6.14
C VAL A 15 -3.87 2.47 -5.61
N ILE A 16 -3.80 1.21 -5.16
CA ILE A 16 -4.96 0.51 -4.62
C ILE A 16 -5.48 1.20 -3.35
N LEU A 17 -4.58 1.64 -2.47
CA LEU A 17 -4.95 2.36 -1.26
C LEU A 17 -5.72 3.65 -1.58
N VAL A 18 -5.26 4.44 -2.56
CA VAL A 18 -5.97 5.65 -3.02
C VAL A 18 -7.36 5.32 -3.55
N ILE A 19 -7.50 4.25 -4.34
CA ILE A 19 -8.79 3.82 -4.88
C ILE A 19 -9.76 3.47 -3.75
N ILE A 20 -9.32 2.70 -2.76
CA ILE A 20 -10.18 2.28 -1.64
C ILE A 20 -10.57 3.48 -0.77
N ILE A 21 -9.62 4.41 -0.52
CA ILE A 21 -9.91 5.65 0.20
C ILE A 21 -10.96 6.47 -0.56
N PHE A 22 -10.81 6.62 -1.88
CA PHE A 22 -11.77 7.35 -2.71
C PHE A 22 -13.17 6.71 -2.66
N GLN A 23 -13.26 5.39 -2.84
CA GLN A 23 -14.53 4.67 -2.73
C GLN A 23 -15.18 4.86 -1.36
N THR A 24 -14.40 4.79 -0.29
CA THR A 24 -14.91 4.87 1.09
C THR A 24 -15.34 6.28 1.47
N LEU A 25 -14.52 7.29 1.16
CA LEU A 25 -14.70 8.66 1.66
C LEU A 25 -15.40 9.58 0.67
N VAL A 26 -15.20 9.39 -0.64
CA VAL A 26 -15.76 10.28 -1.67
C VAL A 26 -17.05 9.72 -2.24
N LEU A 27 -17.10 8.41 -2.54
CA LEU A 27 -18.32 7.76 -3.03
C LEU A 27 -19.28 7.33 -1.91
N GLY A 28 -18.92 7.54 -0.64
CA GLY A 28 -19.76 7.25 0.52
C GLY A 28 -19.97 5.76 0.79
N GLN A 29 -19.10 4.88 0.29
CA GLN A 29 -19.19 3.43 0.52
C GLN A 29 -18.62 3.07 1.90
N HIS A 30 -19.31 3.49 2.95
CA HIS A 30 -18.94 3.25 4.34
C HIS A 30 -19.23 1.79 4.75
N SER A 31 -18.28 0.91 4.45
CA SER A 31 -18.31 -0.51 4.84
C SER A 31 -17.16 -0.80 5.79
N VAL A 32 -17.42 -1.58 6.85
CA VAL A 32 -16.37 -2.06 7.77
C VAL A 32 -15.24 -2.73 7.01
N TYR A 33 -15.55 -3.50 5.97
CA TYR A 33 -14.54 -4.15 5.12
C TYR A 33 -13.65 -3.15 4.38
N ASN A 34 -14.20 -2.01 3.94
CA ASN A 34 -13.42 -0.98 3.27
C ASN A 34 -12.44 -0.31 4.25
N TYR A 35 -12.89 -0.02 5.47
CA TYR A 35 -12.01 0.51 6.52
C TYR A 35 -10.90 -0.48 6.91
N LEU A 36 -11.23 -1.76 7.06
CA LEU A 36 -10.24 -2.81 7.32
C LEU A 36 -9.24 -2.96 6.16
N ALA A 37 -9.71 -2.86 4.91
CA ALA A 37 -8.85 -2.89 3.74
C ALA A 37 -7.89 -1.68 3.73
N ILE A 38 -8.36 -0.47 4.03
CA ILE A 38 -7.50 0.72 4.16
C ILE A 38 -6.39 0.47 5.19
N VAL A 39 -6.73 -0.03 6.37
CA VAL A 39 -5.75 -0.34 7.42
C VAL A 39 -4.75 -1.40 6.96
N ALA A 40 -5.21 -2.49 6.33
CA ALA A 40 -4.33 -3.54 5.82
C ALA A 40 -3.36 -3.02 4.73
N PHE A 41 -3.87 -2.22 3.79
CA PHE A 41 -3.04 -1.65 2.73
C PHE A 41 -2.05 -0.60 3.25
N LEU A 42 -2.39 0.15 4.30
CA LEU A 42 -1.42 1.02 4.99
C LEU A 42 -0.28 0.20 5.61
N VAL A 43 -0.60 -0.89 6.30
CA VAL A 43 0.42 -1.78 6.88
C VAL A 43 1.30 -2.38 5.78
N PHE A 44 0.72 -2.89 4.70
CA PHE A 44 1.49 -3.41 3.58
C PHE A 44 2.35 -2.35 2.91
N LEU A 45 1.87 -1.11 2.81
CA LEU A 45 2.66 -0.01 2.27
C LEU A 45 3.89 0.27 3.14
N PHE A 46 3.72 0.31 4.47
CA PHE A 46 4.84 0.48 5.40
C PHE A 46 5.87 -0.64 5.28
N ILE A 47 5.43 -1.90 5.22
CA ILE A 47 6.32 -3.06 5.04
C ILE A 47 7.05 -2.95 3.70
N SER A 48 6.33 -2.64 2.62
CA SER A 48 6.91 -2.50 1.27
C SER A 48 7.96 -1.39 1.20
N ILE A 49 7.72 -0.25 1.84
CA ILE A 49 8.70 0.85 1.93
C ILE A 49 9.92 0.43 2.77
N TYR A 50 9.70 -0.26 3.88
CA TYR A 50 10.81 -0.78 4.70
C TYR A 50 11.70 -1.74 3.90
N ASP A 51 11.08 -2.68 3.18
CA ASP A 51 11.80 -3.64 2.33
C ASP A 51 12.55 -2.96 1.19
N VAL A 52 11.97 -1.92 0.57
CA VAL A 52 12.68 -1.13 -0.47
C VAL A 52 13.92 -0.46 0.12
N ARG A 53 13.80 0.19 1.29
CA ARG A 53 14.92 0.89 1.93
C ARG A 53 16.03 -0.08 2.36
N ASN A 54 15.67 -1.22 2.94
CA ASN A 54 16.64 -2.21 3.39
C ASN A 54 17.30 -2.95 2.21
N ALA A 55 16.65 -2.98 1.04
CA ALA A 55 17.27 -3.47 -0.19
C ALA A 55 18.29 -2.48 -0.79
N GLU A 56 18.42 -1.25 -0.25
CA GLU A 56 19.47 -0.31 -0.63
C GLU A 56 20.73 -0.40 0.26
N GLU A 57 20.65 -1.02 1.44
CA GLU A 57 21.80 -1.14 2.38
C GLU A 57 22.70 -2.36 2.07
N ASP A 58 22.29 -3.23 1.14
CA ASP A 58 23.04 -4.43 0.72
C ASP A 58 23.99 -4.20 -0.49
N ASP A 59 24.10 -2.96 -1.00
CA ASP A 59 25.06 -2.52 -2.04
C ASP A 59 26.05 -1.46 -1.48
#